data_AF-A0A318LQV9-F1
#
_entry.id   AF-A0A318LQV9-F1
#
_cell.length_a   1.000
_cell.length_b   1.000
_cell.length_c   1.000
_cell.angle_alpha   90.00
_cell.angle_beta   90.00
_cell.angle_gamma   90.00
#
_symmetry.space_group_name_H-M   'P 1'
#
loop_
_entity.id
_entity.type
_entity.pdbx_description
1 polymer ?
#
loop_
_entity_poly.entity_id
_entity_poly.type
_entity_poly.pdbx_seq_one_letter_code
_entity_poly.pdbx_strand_id
1 'polypeptide(L)'
;MAARGIAPEDQNARRELGSRLRAARRAAGLTLREVARSLDVSAGTWSAVENGRTRIDETRLGKAAGLLNIDPAALRDDPVPAGGSWRDFPPLRLDPPLAGALEAFVELGYHGATIRDIAQRAGLSVPGVYHHWPTKQDLLVALLDLTMDDLLTRARAARAEADGPVERFTRLVECLALYHTHRRELGFIGASEMRSLEEPNRVRIAAVRQEMQHMVDDEVVEGCRRGVLATPLPREAARAVVTMCTALPQWWSPAGPSSPEMVARQYVGFALDLVRLAR
;
A
#
# COMPACT_ATOMS: atom_id res chain seq x y z
N MET A 1 -3.00 30.78 -27.16
CA MET A 1 -3.11 29.29 -27.25
C MET A 1 -2.54 28.69 -25.98
N ALA A 2 -3.40 28.39 -24.99
CA ALA A 2 -2.98 27.83 -23.72
C ALA A 2 -2.64 26.34 -23.88
N ALA A 3 -1.43 25.95 -23.47
CA ALA A 3 -1.05 24.56 -23.33
C ALA A 3 -1.98 23.89 -22.30
N ARG A 4 -2.80 22.93 -22.75
CA ARG A 4 -3.60 22.09 -21.86
C ARG A 4 -2.63 21.23 -21.05
N GLY A 5 -2.29 21.67 -19.85
CA GLY A 5 -1.60 20.85 -18.86
C GLY A 5 -2.38 19.56 -18.62
N ILE A 6 -1.67 18.45 -18.52
CA ILE A 6 -2.24 17.14 -18.18
C ILE A 6 -2.81 17.22 -16.76
N ALA A 7 -4.05 16.76 -16.58
CA ALA A 7 -4.67 16.70 -15.25
C ALA A 7 -3.84 15.79 -14.31
N PRO A 8 -3.58 16.19 -13.06
CA PRO A 8 -2.76 15.42 -12.10
C PRO A 8 -3.24 13.97 -11.89
N GLU A 9 -4.55 13.74 -11.92
CA GLU A 9 -5.19 12.43 -11.74
C GLU A 9 -4.79 11.42 -12.82
N ASP A 10 -4.69 11.88 -14.08
CA ASP A 10 -4.30 11.06 -15.23
C ASP A 10 -2.79 10.75 -15.20
N GLN A 11 -1.98 11.59 -14.55
CA GLN A 11 -0.56 11.30 -14.34
C GLN A 11 -0.33 10.27 -13.23
N ASN A 12 -1.15 10.27 -12.17
CA ASN A 12 -1.05 9.29 -11.08
C ASN A 12 -1.42 7.87 -11.56
N ALA A 13 -2.57 7.73 -12.23
CA ALA A 13 -3.02 6.45 -12.79
C ALA A 13 -2.00 5.82 -13.74
N ARG A 14 -1.30 6.64 -14.54
CA ARG A 14 -0.23 6.18 -15.42
C ARG A 14 0.99 5.63 -14.68
N ARG A 15 1.35 6.23 -13.55
CA ARG A 15 2.48 5.76 -12.73
C ARG A 15 2.16 4.44 -12.04
N GLU A 16 0.94 4.30 -11.55
CA GLU A 16 0.45 3.06 -10.94
C GLU A 16 0.39 1.92 -11.95
N LEU A 17 -0.17 2.17 -13.14
CA LEU A 17 -0.16 1.21 -14.25
C LEU A 17 1.28 0.82 -14.64
N GLY A 18 2.17 1.81 -14.77
CA GLY A 18 3.58 1.56 -15.10
C GLY A 18 4.29 0.71 -14.05
N SER A 19 4.04 0.98 -12.77
CA SER A 19 4.60 0.20 -11.66
C SER A 19 4.12 -1.25 -11.68
N ARG A 20 2.82 -1.49 -11.94
CA ARG A 20 2.23 -2.83 -12.07
C ARG A 20 2.81 -3.59 -13.25
N LEU A 21 2.92 -2.97 -14.42
CA LEU A 21 3.56 -3.56 -15.61
C LEU A 21 5.03 -3.96 -15.33
N ARG A 22 5.76 -3.10 -14.62
CA ARG A 22 7.16 -3.35 -14.24
C ARG A 22 7.29 -4.48 -13.21
N ALA A 23 6.39 -4.54 -12.23
CA ALA A 23 6.36 -5.61 -11.22
C ALA A 23 6.02 -6.95 -11.88
N ALA A 24 4.98 -6.98 -12.70
CA ALA A 24 4.57 -8.11 -13.51
C ALA A 24 5.69 -8.65 -14.39
N ARG A 25 6.39 -7.76 -15.11
CA ARG A 25 7.56 -8.13 -15.93
C ARG A 25 8.65 -8.79 -15.10
N ARG A 26 8.97 -8.23 -13.94
CA ARG A 26 9.99 -8.79 -13.04
C ARG A 26 9.57 -10.16 -12.50
N ALA A 27 8.31 -10.33 -12.14
CA ALA A 27 7.76 -11.62 -11.68
C ALA A 27 7.77 -12.68 -12.78
N ALA A 28 7.55 -12.30 -14.04
CA ALA A 28 7.66 -13.16 -15.20
C ALA A 28 9.12 -13.47 -15.61
N GLY A 29 10.13 -12.91 -14.91
CA GLY A 29 11.54 -13.10 -15.22
C GLY A 29 11.99 -12.45 -16.54
N LEU A 30 11.17 -11.57 -17.13
CA LEU A 30 11.44 -10.96 -18.41
C LEU A 30 12.27 -9.67 -18.26
N THR A 31 13.23 -9.50 -19.15
CA THR A 31 13.97 -8.25 -19.27
C THR A 31 13.12 -7.19 -19.96
N LEU A 32 13.44 -5.93 -19.68
CA LEU A 32 12.80 -4.78 -20.33
C LEU A 32 12.90 -4.85 -21.87
N ARG A 33 14.05 -5.32 -22.38
CA ARG A 33 14.29 -5.46 -23.83
C ARG A 33 13.48 -6.60 -24.45
N GLU A 34 13.24 -7.70 -23.73
CA GLU A 34 12.42 -8.82 -24.23
C GLU A 34 10.96 -8.42 -24.35
N VAL A 35 10.41 -7.70 -23.37
CA VAL A 35 9.05 -7.18 -23.45
C VAL A 35 8.93 -6.15 -24.57
N ALA A 36 9.86 -5.19 -24.65
CA ALA A 36 9.85 -4.18 -25.71
C ALA A 36 9.89 -4.79 -27.11
N ARG A 37 10.75 -5.79 -27.33
CA ARG A 37 10.86 -6.52 -28.61
C ARG A 37 9.57 -7.26 -28.95
N SER A 38 8.96 -7.93 -27.97
CA SER A 38 7.72 -8.70 -28.16
C SER A 38 6.51 -7.80 -28.47
N LEU A 39 6.57 -6.53 -28.06
CA LEU A 39 5.54 -5.53 -28.30
C LEU A 39 5.81 -4.63 -29.50
N ASP A 40 6.89 -4.88 -30.24
CA ASP A 40 7.34 -4.08 -31.38
C ASP A 40 7.52 -2.59 -31.05
N VAL A 41 8.17 -2.31 -29.91
CA VAL A 41 8.50 -0.96 -29.46
C VAL A 41 9.97 -0.86 -29.04
N SER A 42 10.49 0.38 -29.00
CA SER A 42 11.83 0.60 -28.46
C SER A 42 11.88 0.32 -26.95
N ALA A 43 13.05 -0.11 -26.45
CA ALA A 43 13.28 -0.24 -25.02
C ALA A 43 13.03 1.08 -24.26
N GLY A 44 13.36 2.22 -24.88
CA GLY A 44 13.07 3.54 -24.32
C GLY A 44 11.57 3.81 -24.17
N THR A 45 10.78 3.40 -25.17
CA THR A 45 9.31 3.53 -25.17
C THR A 45 8.69 2.68 -24.06
N TRP A 46 9.09 1.42 -23.94
CA TRP A 46 8.57 0.55 -22.89
C TRP A 46 9.00 1.02 -21.48
N SER A 47 10.24 1.47 -21.34
CA SER A 47 10.71 2.11 -20.10
C SER A 47 9.88 3.34 -19.74
N ALA A 48 9.52 4.19 -20.71
CA ALA A 48 8.68 5.35 -20.47
C ALA A 48 7.27 4.97 -20.02
N VAL A 49 6.72 3.86 -20.53
CA VAL A 49 5.43 3.29 -20.07
C VAL A 49 5.54 2.79 -18.62
N GLU A 50 6.54 1.97 -18.29
CA GLU A 50 6.74 1.44 -16.93
C GLU A 50 7.00 2.53 -15.87
N ASN A 51 7.48 3.71 -16.30
CA ASN A 51 7.70 4.86 -15.43
C ASN A 51 6.55 5.89 -15.49
N GLY A 52 5.43 5.57 -16.15
CA GLY A 52 4.25 6.45 -16.26
C GLY A 52 4.50 7.74 -17.04
N ARG A 53 5.58 7.81 -17.85
CA ARG A 53 5.96 8.99 -18.65
C ARG A 53 5.24 9.05 -20.00
N THR A 54 4.74 7.93 -20.50
CA THR A 54 4.01 7.85 -21.78
C THR A 54 2.77 6.97 -21.61
N ARG A 55 1.67 7.35 -22.28
CA ARG A 55 0.45 6.52 -22.32
C ARG A 55 0.70 5.25 -23.13
N ILE A 56 0.10 4.16 -22.69
CA ILE A 56 -0.04 2.93 -23.46
C ILE A 56 -1.49 2.86 -23.95
N ASP A 57 -1.67 2.50 -25.21
CA ASP A 57 -3.01 2.25 -25.76
C ASP A 57 -3.52 0.86 -25.35
N GLU A 58 -4.84 0.68 -25.49
CA GLU A 58 -5.56 -0.54 -25.13
C GLU A 58 -5.03 -1.79 -25.84
N THR A 59 -4.67 -1.68 -27.11
CA THR A 59 -4.16 -2.79 -27.90
C THR A 59 -2.80 -3.25 -27.40
N ARG A 60 -1.90 -2.32 -27.09
CA ARG A 60 -0.59 -2.62 -26.53
C ARG A 60 -0.67 -3.13 -25.10
N LEU A 61 -1.59 -2.58 -24.29
CA LEU A 61 -1.81 -3.06 -22.93
C LEU A 61 -2.27 -4.52 -22.92
N GLY A 62 -3.22 -4.89 -23.79
CA GLY A 62 -3.66 -6.28 -23.93
C GLY A 62 -2.56 -7.24 -24.35
N LYS A 63 -1.67 -6.82 -25.29
CA LYS A 63 -0.50 -7.63 -25.68
C LYS A 63 0.51 -7.80 -24.55
N ALA A 64 0.77 -6.72 -23.80
CA ALA A 64 1.67 -6.78 -22.64
C ALA A 64 1.11 -7.70 -21.56
N ALA A 65 -0.20 -7.59 -21.26
CA ALA A 65 -0.89 -8.45 -20.32
C ALA A 65 -0.77 -9.94 -20.70
N GLY A 66 -1.02 -10.27 -21.98
CA GLY A 66 -0.88 -11.63 -22.49
C GLY A 66 0.55 -12.17 -22.39
N LEU A 67 1.56 -11.35 -22.69
CA LEU A 67 2.96 -11.73 -22.54
C LEU A 67 3.36 -11.97 -21.07
N LEU A 68 2.79 -11.18 -20.17
CA LEU A 68 3.05 -11.25 -18.73
C LEU A 68 2.19 -12.31 -18.03
N ASN A 69 1.27 -12.95 -18.75
CA ASN A 69 0.28 -13.88 -18.23
C ASN A 69 -0.56 -13.28 -17.09
N ILE A 70 -1.01 -12.03 -17.28
CA ILE A 70 -1.85 -11.28 -16.35
C ILE A 70 -3.12 -10.84 -17.07
N ASP A 71 -4.24 -10.81 -16.35
CA ASP A 71 -5.48 -10.23 -16.85
C ASP A 71 -5.29 -8.72 -17.14
N PRO A 72 -5.60 -8.22 -18.36
CA PRO A 72 -5.59 -6.79 -18.67
C PRO A 72 -6.39 -5.94 -17.67
N ALA A 73 -7.46 -6.47 -17.07
CA ALA A 73 -8.25 -5.78 -16.05
C ALA A 73 -7.45 -5.61 -14.73
N ALA A 74 -6.68 -6.63 -14.32
CA ALA A 74 -5.81 -6.58 -13.14
C ALA A 74 -4.63 -5.61 -13.28
N LEU A 75 -4.31 -5.17 -14.51
CA LEU A 75 -3.35 -4.09 -14.76
C LEU A 75 -3.97 -2.69 -14.65
N ARG A 76 -5.30 -2.56 -14.74
CA ARG A 76 -6.04 -1.29 -14.69
C ARG A 76 -6.57 -0.99 -13.31
N ASP A 77 -7.17 -1.98 -12.68
CA ASP A 77 -7.71 -1.91 -11.34
C ASP A 77 -6.62 -2.25 -10.33
N ASP A 78 -6.61 -1.60 -9.16
CA ASP A 78 -5.85 -2.09 -8.00
C ASP A 78 -6.03 -3.61 -7.98
N PRO A 79 -4.98 -4.42 -7.77
CA PRO A 79 -5.15 -5.86 -7.69
C PRO A 79 -6.04 -6.16 -6.48
N VAL A 80 -7.36 -6.15 -6.69
CA VAL A 80 -8.30 -6.87 -5.86
C VAL A 80 -7.86 -8.31 -6.04
N PRO A 81 -7.36 -8.98 -5.00
CA PRO A 81 -7.02 -10.39 -5.12
C PRO A 81 -8.24 -11.11 -5.67
N ALA A 82 -8.08 -11.77 -6.82
CA ALA A 82 -9.15 -12.54 -7.44
C ALA A 82 -9.69 -13.54 -6.39
N GLY A 83 -10.87 -13.27 -5.85
CA GLY A 83 -11.63 -14.17 -4.98
C GLY A 83 -11.26 -14.21 -3.49
N GLY A 84 -10.52 -13.22 -2.95
CA GLY A 84 -10.22 -13.13 -1.51
C GLY A 84 -11.03 -12.05 -0.80
N SER A 85 -11.48 -12.31 0.42
CA SER A 85 -12.04 -11.29 1.32
C SER A 85 -10.97 -10.24 1.65
N TRP A 86 -11.34 -8.98 1.87
CA TRP A 86 -10.40 -7.96 2.37
C TRP A 86 -9.82 -8.30 3.76
N ARG A 87 -10.40 -9.30 4.43
CA ARG A 87 -9.90 -9.91 5.68
C ARG A 87 -8.84 -10.98 5.46
N ASP A 88 -8.60 -11.42 4.22
CA ASP A 88 -7.66 -12.50 3.94
C ASP A 88 -6.25 -11.92 3.73
N PHE A 89 -5.30 -12.29 4.58
CA PHE A 89 -3.91 -11.80 4.54
C PHE A 89 -2.93 -12.90 4.09
N PRO A 90 -2.97 -13.33 2.81
CA PRO A 90 -1.98 -14.29 2.32
C PRO A 90 -0.57 -13.70 2.39
N PRO A 91 0.50 -14.50 2.53
CA PRO A 91 1.86 -14.00 2.54
C PRO A 91 2.15 -13.12 1.31
N LEU A 92 2.75 -11.95 1.52
CA LEU A 92 3.24 -11.12 0.41
C LEU A 92 4.49 -11.76 -0.18
N ARG A 93 4.58 -11.74 -1.50
CA ARG A 93 5.79 -12.17 -2.21
C ARG A 93 6.72 -10.97 -2.32
N LEU A 94 7.75 -10.96 -1.47
CA LEU A 94 8.86 -10.02 -1.56
C LEU A 94 10.02 -10.68 -2.31
N ASP A 95 10.68 -9.93 -3.19
CA ASP A 95 11.95 -10.39 -3.74
C ASP A 95 13.02 -10.48 -2.63
N PRO A 96 14.07 -11.30 -2.78
CA PRO A 96 15.04 -11.53 -1.70
C PRO A 96 15.67 -10.24 -1.15
N PRO A 97 16.11 -9.27 -1.97
CA PRO A 97 16.57 -7.97 -1.46
C PRO A 97 15.54 -7.23 -0.62
N LEU A 98 14.27 -7.21 -1.05
CA LEU A 98 13.19 -6.49 -0.37
C LEU A 98 12.79 -7.16 0.95
N ALA A 99 12.78 -8.49 1.00
CA ALA A 99 12.61 -9.26 2.23
C ALA A 99 13.75 -8.98 3.22
N GLY A 100 15.01 -9.06 2.76
CA GLY A 100 16.18 -8.76 3.58
C GLY A 100 16.21 -7.30 4.06
N ALA A 101 15.68 -6.36 3.27
CA ALA A 101 15.52 -4.96 3.68
C ALA A 101 14.44 -4.78 4.74
N LEU A 102 13.29 -5.46 4.62
CA LEU A 102 12.26 -5.44 5.64
C LEU A 102 12.81 -5.93 6.99
N GLU A 103 13.46 -7.08 7.00
CA GLU A 103 14.08 -7.65 8.20
C GLU A 103 15.14 -6.70 8.79
N ALA A 104 16.06 -6.18 7.96
CA ALA A 104 17.10 -5.27 8.43
C ALA A 104 16.54 -3.96 8.99
N PHE A 105 15.50 -3.39 8.37
CA PHE A 105 14.91 -2.14 8.84
C PHE A 105 14.08 -2.32 10.11
N VAL A 106 13.39 -3.46 10.27
CA VAL A 106 12.65 -3.78 11.50
C VAL A 106 13.62 -3.94 12.68
N GLU A 107 14.76 -4.61 12.47
CA GLU A 107 15.72 -4.91 13.53
C GLU A 107 16.63 -3.71 13.86
N LEU A 108 17.15 -3.02 12.85
CA LEU A 108 18.22 -2.02 13.01
C LEU A 108 17.73 -0.57 12.81
N GLY A 109 16.49 -0.38 12.38
CA GLY A 109 15.99 0.90 11.87
C GLY A 109 16.58 1.24 10.50
N TYR A 110 15.95 2.16 9.77
CA TYR A 110 16.41 2.52 8.41
C TYR A 110 17.85 3.05 8.41
N HIS A 111 18.18 3.96 9.32
CA HIS A 111 19.51 4.58 9.36
C HIS A 111 20.60 3.60 9.84
N GLY A 112 20.27 2.67 10.73
CA GLY A 112 21.20 1.68 11.25
C GLY A 112 21.50 0.56 10.24
N ALA A 113 20.53 0.17 9.42
CA ALA A 113 20.72 -0.85 8.40
C ALA A 113 21.63 -0.39 7.25
N THR A 114 22.53 -1.28 6.82
CA THR A 114 23.40 -1.08 5.65
C THR A 114 22.99 -1.97 4.48
N ILE A 115 23.45 -1.65 3.26
CA ILE A 115 23.26 -2.54 2.10
C ILE A 115 23.95 -3.91 2.30
N ARG A 116 25.01 -3.98 3.11
CA ARG A 116 25.66 -5.25 3.46
C ARG A 116 24.76 -6.12 4.32
N ASP A 117 24.08 -5.54 5.30
CA ASP A 117 23.11 -6.22 6.16
C ASP A 117 21.96 -6.81 5.35
N ILE A 118 21.50 -6.05 4.36
CA ILE A 118 20.44 -6.44 3.42
C ILE A 118 20.90 -7.58 2.53
N ALA A 119 22.10 -7.47 1.94
CA ALA A 119 22.68 -8.50 1.08
C ALA A 119 22.85 -9.83 1.82
N GLN A 120 23.34 -9.79 3.06
CA GLN A 120 23.48 -10.98 3.90
C GLN A 120 22.14 -11.67 4.16
N ARG A 121 21.11 -10.92 4.55
CA ARG A 121 19.75 -11.47 4.80
C ARG A 121 19.10 -11.98 3.52
N ALA A 122 19.33 -11.31 2.40
CA ALA A 122 18.84 -11.72 1.09
C ALA A 122 19.57 -12.93 0.48
N GLY A 123 20.68 -13.39 1.08
CA GLY A 123 21.53 -14.43 0.49
C GLY A 123 22.23 -14.00 -0.80
N LEU A 124 22.53 -12.70 -0.94
CA LEU A 124 23.11 -12.09 -2.13
C LEU A 124 24.45 -11.40 -1.82
N SER A 125 25.20 -11.09 -2.87
CA SER A 125 26.31 -10.15 -2.77
C SER A 125 25.81 -8.71 -2.79
N VAL A 126 26.60 -7.76 -2.27
CA VAL A 126 26.29 -6.32 -2.33
C VAL A 126 26.07 -5.84 -3.78
N PRO A 127 26.94 -6.18 -4.76
CA PRO A 127 26.66 -5.89 -6.17
C PRO A 127 25.35 -6.53 -6.69
N GLY A 128 25.01 -7.71 -6.18
CA GLY A 128 23.74 -8.38 -6.48
C GLY A 128 22.52 -7.59 -6.02
N VAL A 129 22.56 -7.01 -4.82
CA VAL A 129 21.49 -6.10 -4.34
C VAL A 129 21.40 -4.87 -5.25
N TYR A 130 22.53 -4.21 -5.53
CA TYR A 130 22.57 -3.01 -6.37
C TYR A 130 22.08 -3.24 -7.81
N HIS A 131 22.23 -4.47 -8.32
CA HIS A 131 21.69 -4.83 -9.62
C HIS A 131 20.15 -4.75 -9.68
N HIS A 132 19.46 -5.06 -8.58
CA HIS A 132 18.00 -5.00 -8.49
C HIS A 132 17.49 -3.66 -7.97
N TRP A 133 18.20 -3.09 -6.99
CA TRP A 133 17.80 -1.93 -6.22
C TRP A 133 18.97 -0.94 -6.13
N PRO A 134 18.92 0.16 -6.90
CA PRO A 134 20.06 1.09 -7.01
C PRO A 134 20.48 1.73 -5.69
N THR A 135 19.53 1.95 -4.78
CA THR A 135 19.78 2.61 -3.49
C THR A 135 19.00 1.97 -2.34
N LYS A 136 19.44 2.26 -1.10
CA LYS A 136 18.69 1.92 0.12
C LYS A 136 17.34 2.64 0.20
N GLN A 137 17.26 3.86 -0.35
CA GLN A 137 16.01 4.61 -0.48
C GLN A 137 15.01 3.87 -1.37
N ASP A 138 15.44 3.31 -2.50
CA ASP A 138 14.54 2.60 -3.41
C ASP A 138 13.87 1.39 -2.73
N LEU A 139 14.61 0.69 -1.85
CA LEU A 139 14.07 -0.39 -1.02
C LEU A 139 13.05 0.11 0.00
N LEU A 140 13.36 1.19 0.72
CA LEU A 140 12.43 1.79 1.69
C LEU A 140 11.14 2.26 1.00
N VAL A 141 11.26 2.96 -0.13
CA VAL A 141 10.14 3.44 -0.92
C VAL A 141 9.29 2.27 -1.40
N ALA A 142 9.90 1.19 -1.90
CA ALA A 142 9.18 0.02 -2.34
C ALA A 142 8.40 -0.68 -1.20
N LEU A 143 9.00 -0.80 0.00
CA LEU A 143 8.31 -1.33 1.17
C LEU A 143 7.11 -0.45 1.56
N LEU A 144 7.29 0.87 1.59
CA LEU A 144 6.22 1.80 1.97
C LEU A 144 5.11 1.88 0.91
N ASP A 145 5.45 1.75 -0.38
CA ASP A 145 4.47 1.64 -1.46
C ASP A 145 3.64 0.36 -1.29
N LEU A 146 4.28 -0.79 -1.04
CA LEU A 146 3.57 -2.05 -0.74
C LEU A 146 2.69 -1.93 0.51
N THR A 147 3.18 -1.27 1.56
CA THR A 147 2.44 -1.04 2.79
C THR A 147 1.14 -0.28 2.49
N MET A 148 1.25 0.84 1.76
CA MET A 148 0.10 1.70 1.50
C MET A 148 -0.88 1.12 0.48
N ASP A 149 -0.39 0.44 -0.56
CA ASP A 149 -1.20 -0.21 -1.58
C ASP A 149 -2.08 -1.34 -1.01
N ASP A 150 -1.48 -2.24 -0.22
CA ASP A 150 -2.21 -3.34 0.43
C ASP A 150 -3.25 -2.79 1.43
N LEU A 151 -2.90 -1.75 2.21
CA LEU A 151 -3.81 -1.13 3.16
C LEU A 151 -4.99 -0.45 2.47
N LEU A 152 -4.74 0.41 1.48
CA LEU A 152 -5.81 1.16 0.81
C LEU A 152 -6.72 0.27 -0.01
N THR A 153 -6.17 -0.73 -0.72
CA THR A 153 -6.97 -1.71 -1.46
C THR A 153 -7.97 -2.40 -0.54
N ARG A 154 -7.51 -2.86 0.63
CA ARG A 154 -8.38 -3.50 1.64
C ARG A 154 -9.38 -2.54 2.24
N ALA A 155 -8.97 -1.32 2.59
CA ALA A 155 -9.84 -0.33 3.18
C ALA A 155 -10.97 0.09 2.23
N ARG A 156 -10.66 0.28 0.94
CA ARG A 156 -11.64 0.56 -0.11
C ARG A 156 -12.64 -0.59 -0.27
N ALA A 157 -12.17 -1.83 -0.31
CA ALA A 157 -13.04 -3.02 -0.37
C ALA A 157 -13.92 -3.15 0.88
N ALA A 158 -13.34 -3.00 2.07
CA ALA A 158 -14.04 -3.04 3.35
C ALA A 158 -15.16 -1.99 3.45
N ARG A 159 -14.91 -0.79 2.94
CA ARG A 159 -15.89 0.30 2.86
C ARG A 159 -16.99 0.03 1.84
N ALA A 160 -16.66 -0.61 0.71
CA ALA A 160 -17.61 -0.93 -0.35
C ALA A 160 -18.63 -2.01 0.04
N GLU A 161 -18.26 -2.93 0.94
CA GLU A 161 -19.14 -3.99 1.46
C GLU A 161 -20.12 -3.54 2.56
N ALA A 162 -20.12 -2.25 2.93
CA ALA A 162 -20.85 -1.76 4.10
C ALA A 162 -21.85 -0.63 3.78
N ASP A 163 -22.99 -0.66 4.47
CA ASP A 163 -24.08 0.28 4.28
C ASP A 163 -24.14 1.33 5.39
N GLY A 164 -24.01 2.60 4.98
CA GLY A 164 -24.07 3.74 5.89
C GLY A 164 -22.80 3.98 6.72
N PRO A 165 -22.74 5.14 7.39
CA PRO A 165 -21.50 5.62 8.00
C PRO A 165 -21.00 4.76 9.17
N VAL A 166 -21.91 4.23 9.98
CA VAL A 166 -21.53 3.42 11.15
C VAL A 166 -20.92 2.09 10.73
N GLU A 167 -21.51 1.40 9.75
CA GLU A 167 -20.96 0.13 9.29
C GLU A 167 -19.65 0.36 8.53
N ARG A 168 -19.58 1.36 7.65
CA ARG A 168 -18.34 1.70 6.93
C ARG A 168 -17.20 2.07 7.88
N PHE A 169 -17.47 2.90 8.89
CA PHE A 169 -16.52 3.21 9.95
C PHE A 169 -16.06 1.94 10.67
N THR A 170 -17.00 1.07 11.05
CA THR A 170 -16.70 -0.21 11.70
C THR A 170 -15.78 -1.09 10.84
N ARG A 171 -16.06 -1.22 9.54
CA ARG A 171 -15.22 -2.01 8.62
C ARG A 171 -13.84 -1.40 8.41
N LEU A 172 -13.73 -0.07 8.34
CA LEU A 172 -12.44 0.61 8.21
C LEU A 172 -11.56 0.39 9.46
N VAL A 173 -12.14 0.45 10.66
CA VAL A 173 -11.43 0.18 11.92
C VAL A 173 -11.00 -1.29 12.01
N GLU A 174 -11.90 -2.22 11.64
CA GLU A 174 -11.59 -3.65 11.55
C GLU A 174 -10.43 -3.89 10.57
N CYS A 175 -10.48 -3.30 9.37
CA CYS A 175 -9.44 -3.40 8.36
C CYS A 175 -8.10 -2.87 8.87
N LEU A 176 -8.07 -1.69 9.51
CA LEU A 176 -6.85 -1.13 10.08
C LEU A 176 -6.23 -2.05 11.15
N ALA A 177 -7.05 -2.58 12.05
CA ALA A 177 -6.58 -3.45 13.12
C ALA A 177 -6.05 -4.79 12.59
N LEU A 178 -6.78 -5.42 11.66
CA LEU A 178 -6.34 -6.65 11.00
C LEU A 178 -5.06 -6.42 10.20
N TYR A 179 -4.98 -5.34 9.42
CA TYR A 179 -3.78 -5.00 8.66
C TYR A 179 -2.56 -4.86 9.56
N HIS A 180 -2.67 -4.07 10.63
CA HIS A 180 -1.53 -3.82 11.51
C HIS A 180 -1.12 -5.02 12.39
N THR A 181 -1.96 -6.05 12.50
CA THR A 181 -1.62 -7.31 13.18
C THR A 181 -1.09 -8.37 12.21
N HIS A 182 -1.67 -8.53 11.01
CA HIS A 182 -1.18 -9.47 10.00
C HIS A 182 0.04 -8.99 9.21
N ARG A 183 0.12 -7.69 8.90
CA ARG A 183 1.25 -7.04 8.19
C ARG A 183 2.15 -6.29 9.17
N ARG A 184 2.31 -6.81 10.38
CA ARG A 184 2.95 -6.13 11.52
C ARG A 184 4.28 -5.45 11.15
N GLU A 185 5.19 -6.15 10.50
CA GLU A 185 6.51 -5.61 10.11
C GLU A 185 6.40 -4.45 9.12
N LEU A 186 5.58 -4.60 8.07
CA LEU A 186 5.30 -3.53 7.11
C LEU A 186 4.58 -2.34 7.75
N GLY A 187 3.64 -2.62 8.66
CA GLY A 187 2.94 -1.61 9.45
C GLY A 187 3.89 -0.85 10.38
N PHE A 188 4.86 -1.53 10.98
CA PHE A 188 5.90 -0.94 11.81
C PHE A 188 6.78 0.00 10.99
N ILE A 189 7.33 -0.46 9.85
CA ILE A 189 8.12 0.39 8.94
C ILE A 189 7.30 1.60 8.47
N GLY A 190 6.03 1.39 8.14
CA GLY A 190 5.09 2.45 7.82
C GLY A 190 4.97 3.51 8.92
N ALA A 191 4.94 3.10 10.19
CA ALA A 191 4.84 4.04 11.31
C ALA A 191 6.18 4.71 11.66
N SER A 192 7.31 4.00 11.57
CA SER A 192 8.59 4.45 12.12
C SER A 192 9.52 5.13 11.10
N GLU A 193 9.47 4.75 9.82
CA GLU A 193 10.48 5.13 8.82
C GLU A 193 10.02 6.17 7.80
N MET A 194 8.77 6.65 7.88
CA MET A 194 8.27 7.75 7.04
C MET A 194 9.14 9.01 7.09
N ARG A 195 9.78 9.26 8.24
CA ARG A 195 10.71 10.37 8.45
C ARG A 195 12.01 10.26 7.63
N SER A 196 12.33 9.07 7.15
CA SER A 196 13.56 8.76 6.42
C SER A 196 13.39 8.83 4.90
N LEU A 197 12.17 9.03 4.42
CA LEU A 197 11.90 9.25 3.00
C LEU A 197 12.46 10.59 2.52
N GLU A 198 13.08 10.54 1.35
CA GLU A 198 13.52 11.72 0.62
C GLU A 198 12.42 12.24 -0.32
N GLU A 199 12.49 13.52 -0.67
CA GLU A 199 11.60 14.09 -1.69
C GLU A 199 11.94 13.54 -3.08
N PRO A 200 10.95 13.32 -3.96
CA PRO A 200 9.52 13.65 -3.83
C PRO A 200 8.67 12.53 -3.19
N ASN A 201 9.27 11.41 -2.78
CA ASN A 201 8.53 10.24 -2.30
C ASN A 201 7.87 10.48 -0.95
N ARG A 202 8.49 11.31 -0.09
CA ARG A 202 7.91 11.70 1.20
C ARG A 202 6.54 12.35 1.03
N VAL A 203 6.41 13.38 0.20
CA VAL A 203 5.12 14.05 -0.07
C VAL A 203 4.12 13.07 -0.69
N ARG A 204 4.55 12.26 -1.66
CA ARG A 204 3.68 11.28 -2.32
C ARG A 204 3.08 10.29 -1.33
N ILE A 205 3.91 9.62 -0.52
CA ILE A 205 3.45 8.60 0.44
C ILE A 205 2.65 9.24 1.58
N ALA A 206 3.00 10.47 1.99
CA ALA A 206 2.19 11.22 2.96
C ALA A 206 0.77 11.49 2.44
N ALA A 207 0.60 11.85 1.16
CA ALA A 207 -0.72 12.05 0.57
C ALA A 207 -1.57 10.76 0.60
N VAL A 208 -0.96 9.63 0.31
CA VAL A 208 -1.61 8.30 0.35
C VAL A 208 -2.05 7.94 1.78
N ARG A 209 -1.26 8.30 2.81
CA ARG A 209 -1.68 8.15 4.22
C ARG A 209 -2.86 9.04 4.60
N GLN A 210 -2.88 10.26 4.08
CA GLN A 210 -4.01 11.16 4.31
C GLN A 210 -5.30 10.62 3.69
N GLU A 211 -5.23 9.89 2.58
CA GLU A 211 -6.41 9.23 2.00
C GLU A 211 -7.04 8.23 2.98
N MET A 212 -6.24 7.38 3.62
CA MET A 212 -6.73 6.44 4.64
C MET A 212 -7.39 7.18 5.82
N GLN A 213 -6.76 8.26 6.31
CA GLN A 213 -7.33 9.07 7.38
C GLN A 213 -8.66 9.72 6.94
N HIS A 214 -8.72 10.29 5.74
CA HIS A 214 -9.91 10.92 5.21
C HIS A 214 -11.07 9.93 5.06
N MET A 215 -10.82 8.69 4.63
CA MET A 215 -11.88 7.67 4.60
C MET A 215 -12.52 7.46 5.97
N VAL A 216 -11.74 7.46 7.05
CA VAL A 216 -12.28 7.32 8.41
C VAL A 216 -12.98 8.61 8.86
N ASP A 217 -12.36 9.77 8.63
CA ASP A 217 -12.94 11.08 8.96
C ASP A 217 -14.33 11.25 8.33
N ASP A 218 -14.46 10.91 7.04
CA ASP A 218 -15.69 11.11 6.26
C ASP A 218 -16.86 10.31 6.86
N GLU A 219 -16.62 9.07 7.28
CA GLU A 219 -17.69 8.24 7.87
C GLU A 219 -18.10 8.75 9.26
N VAL A 220 -17.15 9.25 10.07
CA VAL A 220 -17.49 9.84 11.39
C VAL A 220 -18.26 11.15 11.21
N VAL A 221 -17.80 12.03 10.32
CA VAL A 221 -18.47 13.31 10.01
C VAL A 221 -19.87 13.07 9.46
N GLU A 222 -20.03 12.13 8.54
CA GLU A 222 -21.33 11.77 7.97
C GLU A 222 -22.26 11.15 9.02
N GLY A 223 -21.73 10.28 9.89
CA GLY A 223 -22.48 9.71 11.01
C GLY A 223 -23.00 10.78 11.97
N CYS A 224 -22.18 11.78 12.29
CA CYS A 224 -22.61 12.93 13.10
C CYS A 224 -23.66 13.79 12.37
N ARG A 225 -23.47 14.06 11.08
CA ARG A 225 -24.44 14.81 10.26
C ARG A 225 -25.80 14.11 10.21
N ARG A 226 -25.83 12.78 10.20
CA ARG A 226 -27.04 11.96 10.23
C ARG A 226 -27.62 11.73 11.63
N GLY A 227 -26.96 12.22 12.68
CA GLY A 227 -27.40 12.05 14.07
C GLY A 227 -27.24 10.62 14.62
N VAL A 228 -26.51 9.73 13.92
CA VAL A 228 -26.26 8.35 14.37
C VAL A 228 -24.98 8.24 15.21
N LEU A 229 -24.06 9.19 15.07
CA LEU A 229 -22.88 9.36 15.93
C LEU A 229 -22.98 10.71 16.65
N ALA A 230 -22.46 10.81 17.87
CA ALA A 230 -22.69 11.97 18.75
C ALA A 230 -21.40 12.61 19.32
N THR A 231 -20.22 12.29 18.80
CA THR A 231 -18.99 12.97 19.22
C THR A 231 -19.01 14.46 18.84
N PRO A 232 -18.64 15.38 19.74
CA PRO A 232 -18.53 16.80 19.42
C PRO A 232 -17.28 17.14 18.60
N LEU A 233 -16.34 16.19 18.47
CA LEU A 233 -15.03 16.35 17.83
C LEU A 233 -14.80 15.22 16.81
N PRO A 234 -15.53 15.20 15.68
CA PRO A 234 -15.54 14.05 14.77
C PRO A 234 -14.17 13.75 14.14
N ARG A 235 -13.43 14.77 13.72
CA ARG A 235 -12.11 14.59 13.09
C ARG A 235 -11.04 14.19 14.10
N GLU A 236 -11.08 14.74 15.30
CA GLU A 236 -10.16 14.38 16.38
C GLU A 236 -10.41 12.94 16.85
N ALA A 237 -11.67 12.53 16.97
CA ALA A 237 -12.04 11.16 17.29
C ALA A 237 -11.56 10.19 16.19
N ALA A 238 -11.83 10.49 14.92
CA ALA A 238 -11.35 9.69 13.79
C ALA A 238 -9.81 9.58 13.75
N ARG A 239 -9.09 10.68 14.00
CA ARG A 239 -7.62 10.68 14.11
C ARG A 239 -7.12 9.82 15.26
N ALA A 240 -7.74 9.91 16.43
CA ALA A 240 -7.39 9.07 17.58
C ALA A 240 -7.61 7.59 17.28
N VAL A 241 -8.69 7.25 16.58
CA VAL A 241 -9.01 5.87 16.13
C VAL A 241 -7.95 5.32 15.18
N VAL A 242 -7.57 6.08 14.14
CA VAL A 242 -6.50 5.66 13.23
C VAL A 242 -5.18 5.53 13.97
N THR A 243 -4.86 6.49 14.84
CA THR A 243 -3.62 6.49 15.63
C THR A 243 -3.52 5.23 16.50
N MET A 244 -4.57 4.86 17.23
CA MET A 244 -4.54 3.66 18.07
C MET A 244 -4.30 2.40 17.24
N CYS A 245 -4.90 2.28 16.05
CA CYS A 245 -4.68 1.12 15.18
C CYS A 245 -3.24 1.08 14.64
N THR A 246 -2.69 2.23 14.24
CA THR A 246 -1.31 2.30 13.70
C THR A 246 -0.24 2.01 14.75
N ALA A 247 -0.58 2.11 16.05
CA ALA A 247 0.30 1.77 17.15
C ALA A 247 0.34 0.26 17.45
N LEU A 248 -0.61 -0.54 16.93
CA LEU A 248 -0.67 -1.99 17.15
C LEU A 248 0.67 -2.72 16.90
N PRO A 249 1.43 -2.43 15.82
CA PRO A 249 2.68 -3.14 15.57
C PRO A 249 3.76 -2.95 16.63
N GLN A 250 3.64 -1.93 17.48
CA GLN A 250 4.63 -1.60 18.51
C GLN A 250 4.52 -2.47 19.75
N TRP A 251 3.34 -3.03 20.03
CA TRP A 251 3.08 -3.73 21.28
C TRP A 251 2.36 -5.08 21.10
N TRP A 252 1.59 -5.27 20.03
CA TRP A 252 0.93 -6.55 19.77
C TRP A 252 1.95 -7.61 19.33
N SER A 253 1.80 -8.83 19.85
CA SER A 253 2.67 -9.97 19.55
C SER A 253 1.85 -11.16 19.07
N PRO A 254 2.27 -11.85 17.98
CA PRO A 254 1.62 -13.07 17.51
C PRO A 254 1.75 -14.24 18.49
N ALA A 255 2.74 -14.21 19.39
CA ALA A 255 2.88 -15.20 20.47
C ALA A 255 2.05 -14.83 21.73
N GLY A 256 1.37 -13.68 21.70
CA GLY A 256 0.52 -13.21 22.78
C GLY A 256 -0.87 -13.89 22.81
N PRO A 257 -1.69 -13.58 23.82
CA PRO A 257 -2.99 -14.24 24.02
C PRO A 257 -4.10 -13.76 23.08
N SER A 258 -3.91 -12.65 22.37
CA SER A 258 -4.95 -12.03 21.54
C SER A 258 -4.69 -12.27 20.06
N SER A 259 -5.62 -12.97 19.39
CA SER A 259 -5.57 -13.12 17.93
C SER A 259 -5.82 -11.78 17.20
N PRO A 260 -5.39 -11.64 15.92
CA PRO A 260 -5.74 -10.49 15.08
C PRO A 260 -7.23 -10.13 15.10
N GLU A 261 -8.11 -11.13 15.01
CA GLU A 261 -9.56 -10.96 14.97
C GLU A 261 -10.11 -10.53 16.34
N MET A 262 -9.53 -11.04 17.43
CA MET A 262 -9.88 -10.58 18.78
C MET A 262 -9.53 -9.11 18.97
N VAL A 263 -8.33 -8.71 18.55
CA VAL A 263 -7.88 -7.32 18.60
C VAL A 263 -8.76 -6.43 17.75
N ALA A 264 -9.07 -6.84 16.51
CA ALA A 264 -9.95 -6.08 15.62
C ALA A 264 -11.33 -5.84 16.23
N ARG A 265 -11.95 -6.86 16.83
CA ARG A 265 -13.24 -6.71 17.55
C ARG A 265 -13.15 -5.73 18.72
N GLN A 266 -12.08 -5.80 19.51
CA GLN A 266 -11.88 -4.88 20.64
C GLN A 266 -11.72 -3.43 20.17
N TYR A 267 -10.91 -3.23 19.13
CA TYR A 267 -10.63 -1.91 18.55
C TYR A 267 -11.86 -1.27 17.90
N VAL A 268 -12.71 -2.06 17.25
CA VAL A 268 -14.03 -1.61 16.80
C VAL A 268 -14.87 -1.12 18.00
N GLY A 269 -14.91 -1.87 19.10
CA GLY A 269 -15.60 -1.46 20.32
C GLY A 269 -15.10 -0.11 20.85
N PHE A 270 -13.79 0.04 21.04
CA PHE A 270 -13.18 1.29 21.48
C PHE A 270 -13.47 2.46 20.53
N ALA A 271 -13.43 2.22 19.23
CA ALA A 271 -13.71 3.23 18.22
C ALA A 271 -15.16 3.72 18.29
N LEU A 272 -16.13 2.80 18.39
CA LEU A 272 -17.55 3.12 18.51
C LEU A 272 -17.87 3.89 19.80
N ASP A 273 -17.23 3.54 20.92
CA ASP A 273 -17.35 4.28 22.18
C ASP A 273 -16.80 5.71 22.03
N LEU A 274 -15.66 5.88 21.35
CA LEU A 274 -15.04 7.19 21.14
C LEU A 274 -15.91 8.13 20.29
N VAL A 275 -16.58 7.59 19.27
CA VAL A 275 -17.49 8.38 18.40
C VAL A 275 -18.90 8.52 18.97
N ARG A 276 -19.16 7.95 20.16
CA ARG A 276 -20.45 7.98 20.86
C ARG A 276 -21.60 7.54 19.96
N LEU A 277 -21.61 6.27 19.57
CA LEU A 277 -22.75 5.70 18.84
C LEU A 277 -24.04 5.95 19.63
N ALA A 278 -25.01 6.64 19.02
CA ALA A 278 -26.31 6.87 19.63
C ALA A 278 -27.02 5.51 19.78
N ARG A 279 -27.32 5.11 21.01
CA ARG A 279 -28.03 3.87 21.33
C ARG A 279 -29.53 4.05 21.25
#